data_AF-A8XTI6-F1
#
_entry.id   AF-A8XTI6-F1
#
_cell.length_a   1.000
_cell.length_b   1.000
_cell.length_c   1.000
_cell.angle_alpha   90.00
_cell.angle_beta   90.00
_cell.angle_gamma   90.00
#
_symmetry.space_group_name_H-M   'P 1'
#
loop_
_entity.id
_entity.type
_entity.pdbx_description
1 polymer ?
#
loop_
_entity_poly.entity_id
_entity_poly.type
_entity_poly.pdbx_seq_one_letter_code
_entity_poly.pdbx_strand_id
1 'polypeptide(L)'
;MSSPPQNRKIIREDAELEVEQSRELEIKIRELELLEKEKAAELFEERERQEKELEVLAARLEAEHQAKVESLAIQRSQELQFEKNRLERKKEERDALLALLLKQQKAFSEMLRTQESLRQKDLSQLREDRSNEKKNNQAEILELNKRFHETHMTGDERKDKVFEQNIKEQEKQAFRKGKMMWNELLHTNELAASLHADEKFEEFQEGCTLLRDQYRAFNNEYDNIEPQLIRTNNCMKKATPIKPFDLEKCISALRNFRNQTVEISVSGSEDESYYQGLISQASELVREIFKDINIIKATTEGYDHEECSDNVNIDENLTRIFENRQELSILMQKFNVIGKNHLQEALAIQMEKKMTARQEAAEKEEKDQSPPEQESE
;
A
#
# COMPACT_ATOMS: atom_id res chain seq x y z
N MET A 1 -215.84 24.82 86.10
CA MET A 1 -214.67 24.63 86.99
C MET A 1 -213.88 23.45 86.41
N SER A 2 -212.59 23.46 86.08
CA SER A 2 -211.43 24.37 86.23
C SER A 2 -210.27 23.84 85.34
N SER A 3 -209.29 24.68 84.96
CA SER A 3 -207.98 24.57 84.23
C SER A 3 -207.15 23.25 84.27
N PRO A 4 -206.01 23.00 83.53
CA PRO A 4 -205.29 23.69 82.40
C PRO A 4 -204.81 22.78 81.19
N PRO A 5 -204.18 23.33 80.10
CA PRO A 5 -203.99 22.69 78.77
C PRO A 5 -202.52 22.50 78.25
N GLN A 6 -202.37 21.77 77.12
CA GLN A 6 -201.41 21.94 75.98
C GLN A 6 -199.97 21.34 75.88
N ASN A 7 -199.28 20.78 76.88
CA ASN A 7 -197.81 20.58 76.76
C ASN A 7 -197.25 19.14 76.49
N ARG A 8 -197.91 18.28 75.70
CA ARG A 8 -197.43 16.88 75.47
C ARG A 8 -197.21 16.43 74.02
N LYS A 9 -197.46 17.27 73.01
CA LYS A 9 -197.30 16.86 71.60
C LYS A 9 -195.96 17.23 70.95
N ILE A 10 -195.28 18.30 71.39
CA ILE A 10 -194.08 18.83 70.70
C ILE A 10 -192.80 18.05 71.05
N ILE A 11 -192.71 17.44 72.24
CA ILE A 11 -191.48 16.74 72.70
C ILE A 11 -191.24 15.39 71.98
N ARG A 12 -192.23 14.87 71.22
CA ARG A 12 -192.07 13.59 70.49
C ARG A 12 -191.53 13.73 69.08
N GLU A 13 -191.76 14.85 68.40
CA GLU A 13 -191.33 15.04 67.00
C GLU A 13 -189.82 15.35 66.90
N ASP A 14 -189.26 16.09 67.85
CA ASP A 14 -187.81 16.39 67.86
C ASP A 14 -186.93 15.16 68.13
N ALA A 15 -187.44 14.18 68.89
CA ALA A 15 -186.70 12.95 69.20
C ALA A 15 -186.64 11.96 68.01
N GLU A 16 -187.61 11.98 67.11
CA GLU A 16 -187.59 11.12 65.92
C GLU A 16 -186.62 11.64 64.85
N LEU A 17 -186.48 12.97 64.73
CA LEU A 17 -185.57 13.63 63.77
C LEU A 17 -184.08 13.44 64.13
N GLU A 18 -183.73 13.48 65.42
CA GLU A 18 -182.36 13.18 65.88
C GLU A 18 -181.97 11.72 65.64
N VAL A 19 -182.90 10.78 65.81
CA VAL A 19 -182.66 9.35 65.55
C VAL A 19 -182.43 9.11 64.06
N GLU A 20 -183.16 9.80 63.19
CA GLU A 20 -183.05 9.64 61.74
C GLU A 20 -181.73 10.24 61.19
N GLN A 21 -181.32 11.41 61.68
CA GLN A 21 -180.01 12.00 61.35
C GLN A 21 -178.83 11.16 61.86
N SER A 22 -178.97 10.56 63.05
CA SER A 22 -177.94 9.66 63.61
C SER A 22 -177.76 8.41 62.75
N ARG A 23 -178.85 7.86 62.21
CA ARG A 23 -178.81 6.72 61.29
C ARG A 23 -178.17 7.07 59.94
N GLU A 24 -178.47 8.23 59.38
CA GLU A 24 -177.83 8.68 58.12
C GLU A 24 -176.32 8.92 58.29
N LEU A 25 -175.90 9.47 59.43
CA LEU A 25 -174.47 9.64 59.73
C LEU A 25 -173.76 8.30 59.90
N GLU A 26 -174.38 7.32 60.57
CA GLU A 26 -173.84 5.95 60.65
C GLU A 26 -173.68 5.29 59.28
N ILE A 27 -174.64 5.50 58.36
CA ILE A 27 -174.54 4.97 56.99
C ILE A 27 -173.37 5.62 56.25
N LYS A 28 -173.23 6.95 56.32
CA LYS A 28 -172.12 7.66 55.67
C LYS A 28 -170.75 7.28 56.24
N ILE A 29 -170.66 7.07 57.56
CA ILE A 29 -169.41 6.61 58.20
C ILE A 29 -169.06 5.22 57.65
N ARG A 30 -170.03 4.29 57.53
CA ARG A 30 -169.78 2.97 56.96
C ARG A 30 -169.37 3.02 55.48
N GLU A 31 -169.97 3.90 54.69
CA GLU A 31 -169.60 4.10 53.28
C GLU A 31 -168.18 4.64 53.13
N LEU A 32 -167.79 5.60 53.99
CA LEU A 32 -166.42 6.13 54.02
C LEU A 32 -165.40 5.07 54.47
N GLU A 33 -165.72 4.28 55.49
CA GLU A 33 -164.88 3.16 55.93
C GLU A 33 -164.69 2.10 54.83
N LEU A 34 -165.73 1.85 54.02
CA LEU A 34 -165.64 0.96 52.86
C LEU A 34 -164.73 1.54 51.76
N LEU A 35 -164.94 2.80 51.39
CA LEU A 35 -164.11 3.51 50.41
C LEU A 35 -162.64 3.63 50.85
N GLU A 36 -162.40 3.85 52.14
CA GLU A 36 -161.04 3.90 52.69
C GLU A 36 -160.36 2.53 52.61
N LYS A 37 -161.09 1.44 52.91
CA LYS A 37 -160.59 0.08 52.74
C LYS A 37 -160.32 -0.27 51.28
N GLU A 38 -161.20 0.12 50.36
CA GLU A 38 -161.01 -0.10 48.93
C GLU A 38 -159.78 0.65 48.41
N LYS A 39 -159.62 1.94 48.75
CA LYS A 39 -158.42 2.72 48.39
C LYS A 39 -157.15 2.18 49.02
N ALA A 40 -157.22 1.72 50.27
CA ALA A 40 -156.07 1.10 50.93
C ALA A 40 -155.67 -0.21 50.23
N ALA A 41 -156.65 -1.01 49.77
CA ALA A 41 -156.41 -2.22 49.00
C ALA A 41 -155.84 -1.92 47.60
N GLU A 42 -156.38 -0.92 46.88
CA GLU A 42 -155.84 -0.47 45.59
C GLU A 42 -154.39 0.03 45.71
N LEU A 43 -154.10 0.85 46.73
CA LEU A 43 -152.73 1.31 47.01
C LEU A 43 -151.80 0.16 47.37
N PHE A 44 -152.30 -0.87 48.06
CA PHE A 44 -151.52 -2.06 48.39
C PHE A 44 -151.21 -2.86 47.12
N GLU A 45 -152.20 -3.10 46.26
CA GLU A 45 -151.98 -3.78 44.97
C GLU A 45 -151.05 -2.99 44.05
N GLU A 46 -151.18 -1.66 44.00
CA GLU A 46 -150.30 -0.81 43.18
C GLU A 46 -148.87 -0.84 43.69
N ARG A 47 -148.66 -0.79 45.02
CA ARG A 47 -147.33 -0.98 45.63
C ARG A 47 -146.76 -2.36 45.35
N GLU A 48 -147.57 -3.42 45.44
CA GLU A 48 -147.12 -4.79 45.15
C GLU A 48 -146.73 -4.94 43.67
N ARG A 49 -147.45 -4.29 42.74
CA ARG A 49 -147.07 -4.23 41.32
C ARG A 49 -145.78 -3.45 41.11
N GLN A 50 -145.63 -2.28 41.73
CA GLN A 50 -144.42 -1.47 41.64
C GLN A 50 -143.20 -2.20 42.22
N GLU A 51 -143.36 -2.91 43.33
CA GLU A 51 -142.29 -3.72 43.95
C GLU A 51 -141.87 -4.86 43.01
N LYS A 52 -142.82 -5.58 42.42
CA LYS A 52 -142.52 -6.62 41.39
C LYS A 52 -141.85 -6.05 40.15
N GLU A 53 -142.28 -4.88 39.67
CA GLU A 53 -141.65 -4.21 38.52
C GLU A 53 -140.22 -3.76 38.84
N LEU A 54 -139.99 -3.22 40.05
CA LEU A 54 -138.66 -2.84 40.52
C LEU A 54 -137.74 -4.05 40.69
N GLU A 55 -138.23 -5.16 41.21
CA GLU A 55 -137.47 -6.42 41.30
C GLU A 55 -137.05 -6.93 39.92
N VAL A 56 -137.97 -6.92 38.95
CA VAL A 56 -137.67 -7.33 37.56
C VAL A 56 -136.66 -6.40 36.90
N LEU A 57 -136.78 -5.08 37.10
CA LEU A 57 -135.84 -4.10 36.57
C LEU A 57 -134.46 -4.20 37.23
N ALA A 58 -134.40 -4.41 38.55
CA ALA A 58 -133.16 -4.61 39.29
C ALA A 58 -132.44 -5.87 38.81
N ALA A 59 -133.16 -7.00 38.68
CA ALA A 59 -132.60 -8.25 38.17
C ALA A 59 -132.08 -8.08 36.72
N ARG A 60 -132.80 -7.32 35.87
CA ARG A 60 -132.36 -7.04 34.50
C ARG A 60 -131.09 -6.18 34.47
N LEU A 61 -131.00 -5.18 35.34
CA LEU A 61 -129.84 -4.29 35.42
C LEU A 61 -128.61 -5.02 35.95
N GLU A 62 -128.77 -5.89 36.96
CA GLU A 62 -127.69 -6.75 37.45
C GLU A 62 -127.21 -7.71 36.36
N ALA A 63 -128.12 -8.35 35.63
CA ALA A 63 -127.77 -9.24 34.52
C ALA A 63 -127.02 -8.51 33.40
N GLU A 64 -127.44 -7.30 33.03
CA GLU A 64 -126.76 -6.48 32.02
C GLU A 64 -125.37 -6.03 32.49
N HIS A 65 -125.26 -5.62 33.76
CA HIS A 65 -123.97 -5.26 34.34
C HIS A 65 -123.01 -6.46 34.37
N GLN A 66 -123.47 -7.64 34.80
CA GLN A 66 -122.68 -8.87 34.78
C GLN A 66 -122.23 -9.23 33.36
N ALA A 67 -123.14 -9.23 32.38
CA ALA A 67 -122.80 -9.51 30.98
C ALA A 67 -121.75 -8.52 30.44
N LYS A 68 -121.85 -7.23 30.80
CA LYS A 68 -120.88 -6.21 30.40
C LYS A 68 -119.51 -6.44 31.04
N VAL A 69 -119.46 -6.74 32.34
CA VAL A 69 -118.21 -7.07 33.05
C VAL A 69 -117.54 -8.31 32.44
N GLU A 70 -118.31 -9.36 32.17
CA GLU A 70 -117.80 -10.58 31.54
C GLU A 70 -117.26 -10.31 30.13
N SER A 71 -118.00 -9.55 29.32
CA SER A 71 -117.55 -9.18 27.97
C SER A 71 -116.23 -8.38 27.98
N LEU A 72 -116.09 -7.42 28.90
CA LEU A 72 -114.85 -6.64 29.07
C LEU A 72 -113.69 -7.49 29.60
N ALA A 73 -113.96 -8.43 30.52
CA ALA A 73 -112.95 -9.36 31.01
C ALA A 73 -112.43 -10.27 29.89
N ILE A 74 -113.33 -10.79 29.04
CA ILE A 74 -112.99 -11.61 27.88
C ILE A 74 -112.16 -10.78 26.89
N GLN A 75 -112.62 -9.58 26.50
CA GLN A 75 -111.89 -8.71 25.57
C GLN A 75 -110.49 -8.37 26.10
N ARG A 76 -110.38 -7.96 27.36
CA ARG A 76 -109.08 -7.64 27.99
C ARG A 76 -108.16 -8.85 28.04
N SER A 77 -108.68 -10.05 28.33
CA SER A 77 -107.89 -11.28 28.32
C SER A 77 -107.37 -11.63 26.92
N GLN A 78 -108.18 -11.42 25.87
CA GLN A 78 -107.79 -11.64 24.48
C GLN A 78 -106.71 -10.62 24.04
N GLU A 79 -106.88 -9.34 24.39
CA GLU A 79 -105.88 -8.30 24.12
C GLU A 79 -104.55 -8.59 24.83
N LEU A 80 -104.59 -9.00 26.11
CA LEU A 80 -103.40 -9.40 26.86
C LEU A 80 -102.72 -10.62 26.25
N GLN A 81 -103.48 -11.61 25.79
CA GLN A 81 -102.94 -12.80 25.14
C GLN A 81 -102.31 -12.43 23.78
N PHE A 82 -102.94 -11.54 23.02
CA PHE A 82 -102.38 -11.03 21.77
C PHE A 82 -101.07 -10.26 21.99
N GLU A 83 -101.03 -9.35 22.97
CA GLU A 83 -99.80 -8.62 23.32
C GLU A 83 -98.72 -9.56 23.86
N LYS A 84 -99.07 -10.55 24.68
CA LYS A 84 -98.13 -11.57 25.15
C LYS A 84 -97.52 -12.34 23.97
N ASN A 85 -98.35 -12.84 23.04
CA ASN A 85 -97.87 -13.55 21.86
C ASN A 85 -97.01 -12.65 20.96
N ARG A 86 -97.36 -11.36 20.83
CA ARG A 86 -96.57 -10.38 20.08
C ARG A 86 -95.20 -10.14 20.72
N LEU A 87 -95.15 -10.04 22.05
CA LEU A 87 -93.91 -9.88 22.80
C LEU A 87 -93.04 -11.14 22.76
N GLU A 88 -93.63 -12.33 22.84
CA GLU A 88 -92.92 -13.60 22.69
C GLU A 88 -92.28 -13.72 21.30
N ARG A 89 -93.00 -13.42 20.22
CA ARG A 89 -92.43 -13.39 18.86
C ARG A 89 -91.27 -12.40 18.74
N LYS A 90 -91.43 -11.18 19.25
CA LYS A 90 -90.35 -10.18 19.25
C LYS A 90 -89.14 -10.63 20.08
N LYS A 91 -89.37 -11.35 21.17
CA LYS A 91 -88.29 -11.92 21.98
C LYS A 91 -87.56 -13.02 21.20
N GLU A 92 -88.28 -13.94 20.58
CA GLU A 92 -87.70 -15.01 19.74
C GLU A 92 -86.89 -14.44 18.57
N GLU A 93 -87.41 -13.43 17.88
CA GLU A 93 -86.68 -12.73 16.80
C GLU A 93 -85.38 -12.09 17.31
N ARG A 94 -85.42 -11.44 18.49
CA ARG A 94 -84.22 -10.86 19.12
C ARG A 94 -83.24 -11.92 19.55
N ASP A 95 -83.70 -13.02 20.13
CA ASP A 95 -82.84 -14.13 20.57
C ASP A 95 -82.17 -14.81 19.36
N ALA A 96 -82.91 -14.98 18.26
CA ALA A 96 -82.36 -15.47 16.99
C ALA A 96 -81.30 -14.53 16.40
N LEU A 97 -81.55 -13.22 16.40
CA LEU A 97 -80.57 -12.21 15.97
C LEU A 97 -79.33 -12.20 16.86
N LEU A 98 -79.49 -12.29 18.18
CA LEU A 98 -78.37 -12.37 19.11
C LEU A 98 -77.53 -13.64 18.88
N ALA A 99 -78.16 -14.79 18.68
CA ALA A 99 -77.46 -16.03 18.37
C ALA A 99 -76.68 -15.93 17.05
N LEU A 100 -77.24 -15.28 16.02
CA LEU A 100 -76.55 -15.04 14.76
C LEU A 100 -75.34 -14.11 14.95
N LEU A 101 -75.50 -13.00 15.67
CA LEU A 101 -74.43 -12.05 15.94
C LEU A 101 -73.29 -12.68 16.74
N LEU A 102 -73.61 -13.49 17.76
CA LEU A 102 -72.60 -14.23 18.53
C LEU A 102 -71.85 -15.23 17.65
N LYS A 103 -72.55 -15.93 16.75
CA LYS A 103 -71.92 -16.85 15.79
C LYS A 103 -70.99 -16.11 14.82
N GLN A 104 -71.42 -14.96 14.29
CA GLN A 104 -70.61 -14.11 13.43
C GLN A 104 -69.38 -13.57 14.18
N GLN A 105 -69.56 -13.06 15.40
CA GLN A 105 -68.47 -12.57 16.24
C GLN A 105 -67.43 -13.67 16.51
N LYS A 106 -67.87 -14.90 16.81
CA LYS A 106 -66.99 -16.04 16.99
C LYS A 106 -66.21 -16.35 15.71
N ALA A 107 -66.89 -16.43 14.57
CA ALA A 107 -66.24 -16.67 13.28
C ALA A 107 -65.21 -15.59 12.93
N PHE A 108 -65.53 -14.31 13.16
CA PHE A 108 -64.58 -13.21 12.97
C PHE A 108 -63.37 -13.33 13.91
N SER A 109 -63.58 -13.69 15.19
CA SER A 109 -62.48 -13.87 16.13
C SER A 109 -61.54 -15.02 15.73
N GLU A 110 -62.09 -16.11 15.18
CA GLU A 110 -61.31 -17.24 14.68
C GLU A 110 -60.56 -16.88 13.40
N MET A 111 -61.19 -16.12 12.49
CA MET A 111 -60.55 -15.58 11.30
C MET A 111 -59.36 -14.68 11.65
N LEU A 112 -59.53 -13.76 12.61
CA LEU A 112 -58.43 -12.88 13.05
C LEU A 112 -57.29 -13.67 13.69
N ARG A 113 -57.59 -14.69 14.51
CA ARG A 113 -56.57 -15.56 15.11
C ARG A 113 -55.80 -16.35 14.07
N THR A 114 -56.49 -16.92 13.09
CA THR A 114 -55.85 -17.69 12.00
C THR A 114 -55.00 -16.79 11.11
N GLN A 115 -55.49 -15.60 10.76
CA GLN A 115 -54.74 -14.61 9.99
C GLN A 115 -53.47 -14.15 10.74
N GLU A 116 -53.57 -13.87 12.05
CA GLU A 116 -52.42 -13.48 12.86
C GLU A 116 -51.42 -14.63 12.99
N SER A 117 -51.89 -15.87 13.13
CA SER A 117 -51.02 -17.05 13.15
C SER A 117 -50.26 -17.24 11.83
N LEU A 118 -50.93 -17.05 10.68
CA LEU A 118 -50.28 -17.07 9.37
C LEU A 118 -49.26 -15.94 9.25
N ARG A 119 -49.62 -14.71 9.64
CA ARG A 119 -48.70 -13.56 9.63
C ARG A 119 -47.45 -13.83 10.48
N GLN A 120 -47.61 -14.44 11.65
CA GLN A 120 -46.49 -14.80 12.51
C GLN A 120 -45.63 -15.91 11.91
N LYS A 121 -46.24 -16.91 11.26
CA LYS A 121 -45.52 -17.97 10.55
C LYS A 121 -44.69 -17.41 9.39
N ASP A 122 -45.30 -16.56 8.56
CA ASP A 122 -44.62 -15.93 7.43
C ASP A 122 -43.47 -15.01 7.90
N LEU A 123 -43.69 -14.22 8.97
CA LEU A 123 -42.64 -13.41 9.56
C LEU A 123 -41.50 -14.25 10.14
N SER A 124 -41.81 -15.40 10.72
CA SER A 124 -40.80 -16.32 11.27
C SER A 124 -39.99 -16.95 10.13
N GLN A 125 -40.65 -17.39 9.06
CA GLN A 125 -40.00 -17.92 7.86
C GLN A 125 -39.10 -16.87 7.22
N LEU A 126 -39.58 -15.64 7.03
CA LEU A 126 -38.78 -14.54 6.47
C LEU A 126 -37.55 -14.20 7.33
N ARG A 127 -37.64 -14.34 8.65
CA ARG A 127 -36.49 -14.15 9.56
C ARG A 127 -35.48 -15.28 9.40
N GLU A 128 -35.94 -16.52 9.26
CA GLU A 128 -35.09 -17.68 9.04
C GLU A 128 -34.40 -17.61 7.67
N ASP A 129 -35.16 -17.33 6.61
CA ASP A 129 -34.64 -17.17 5.24
C ASP A 129 -33.58 -16.06 5.19
N ARG A 130 -33.84 -14.90 5.82
CA ARG A 130 -32.86 -13.81 5.92
C ARG A 130 -31.63 -14.21 6.73
N SER A 131 -31.79 -15.03 7.78
CA SER A 131 -30.66 -15.53 8.57
C SER A 131 -29.80 -16.48 7.75
N ASN A 132 -30.43 -17.38 7.00
CA ASN A 132 -29.76 -18.34 6.13
C ASN A 132 -29.07 -17.64 4.95
N GLU A 133 -29.72 -16.67 4.31
CA GLU A 133 -29.12 -15.85 3.26
C GLU A 133 -27.89 -15.09 3.77
N LYS A 134 -27.97 -14.49 4.96
CA LYS A 134 -26.80 -13.83 5.58
C LYS A 134 -25.64 -14.80 5.82
N LYS A 135 -25.92 -16.02 6.31
CA LYS A 135 -24.89 -17.05 6.52
C LYS A 135 -24.27 -17.50 5.21
N ASN A 136 -25.09 -17.71 4.17
CA ASN A 136 -24.62 -18.10 2.84
C ASN A 136 -23.75 -17.00 2.23
N ASN A 137 -24.21 -15.75 2.24
CA ASN A 137 -23.44 -14.60 1.74
C ASN A 137 -22.13 -14.44 2.50
N GLN A 138 -22.14 -14.63 3.82
CA GLN A 138 -20.91 -14.58 4.62
C GLN A 138 -19.95 -15.72 4.27
N ALA A 139 -20.45 -16.93 4.01
CA ALA A 139 -19.63 -18.06 3.56
C ALA A 139 -19.03 -17.80 2.17
N GLU A 140 -19.81 -17.27 1.22
CA GLU A 140 -19.33 -16.89 -0.11
C GLU A 140 -18.25 -15.79 -0.04
N ILE A 141 -18.43 -14.78 0.80
CA ILE A 141 -17.43 -13.73 1.03
C ILE A 141 -16.12 -14.34 1.57
N LEU A 142 -16.22 -15.27 2.52
CA LEU A 142 -15.03 -15.94 3.07
C LEU A 142 -14.33 -16.81 2.02
N GLU A 143 -15.08 -17.51 1.17
CA GLU A 143 -14.53 -18.29 0.07
C GLU A 143 -13.83 -17.40 -0.97
N LEU A 144 -14.46 -16.30 -1.38
CA LEU A 144 -13.86 -15.34 -2.30
C LEU A 144 -12.59 -14.71 -1.73
N ASN A 145 -12.59 -14.33 -0.45
CA ASN A 145 -11.40 -13.81 0.22
C ASN A 145 -10.27 -14.85 0.26
N LYS A 146 -10.61 -16.13 0.52
CA LYS A 146 -9.62 -17.22 0.50
C LYS A 146 -9.02 -17.38 -0.90
N ARG A 147 -9.84 -17.45 -1.94
CA ARG A 147 -9.39 -17.54 -3.34
C ARG A 147 -8.55 -16.34 -3.75
N PHE A 148 -8.94 -15.12 -3.35
CA PHE A 148 -8.18 -13.91 -3.59
C PHE A 148 -6.80 -13.97 -2.93
N HIS A 149 -6.73 -14.42 -1.68
CA HIS A 149 -5.47 -14.60 -0.96
C HIS A 149 -4.58 -15.65 -1.63
N GLU A 150 -5.12 -16.81 -2.01
CA GLU A 150 -4.37 -17.84 -2.76
C GLU A 150 -3.83 -17.30 -4.10
N THR A 151 -4.64 -16.51 -4.80
CA THR A 151 -4.22 -15.88 -6.07
C THR A 151 -3.12 -14.84 -5.83
N HIS A 152 -3.20 -14.07 -4.74
CA HIS A 152 -2.17 -13.10 -4.36
C HIS A 152 -0.85 -13.81 -4.00
N MET A 153 -0.92 -14.84 -3.15
CA MET A 153 0.25 -15.63 -2.74
C MET A 153 0.94 -16.27 -3.95
N THR A 154 0.18 -16.92 -4.83
CA THR A 154 0.75 -17.49 -6.07
C THR A 154 1.32 -16.44 -7.01
N GLY A 155 0.73 -15.23 -7.03
CA GLY A 155 1.27 -14.07 -7.74
C GLY A 155 2.61 -13.61 -7.16
N ASP A 156 2.74 -13.55 -5.83
CA ASP A 156 3.97 -13.15 -5.16
C ASP A 156 5.07 -14.21 -5.28
N GLU A 157 4.75 -15.50 -5.13
CA GLU A 157 5.69 -16.59 -5.39
C GLU A 157 6.25 -16.56 -6.82
N ARG A 158 5.43 -16.16 -7.80
CA ARG A 158 5.91 -15.95 -9.18
C ARG A 158 6.85 -14.76 -9.29
N LYS A 159 6.58 -13.65 -8.60
CA LYS A 159 7.47 -12.49 -8.57
C LYS A 159 8.81 -12.84 -7.94
N ASP A 160 8.80 -13.57 -6.83
CA ASP A 160 10.02 -13.99 -6.13
C ASP A 160 10.88 -14.89 -7.03
N LYS A 161 10.27 -15.84 -7.74
CA LYS A 161 10.98 -16.67 -8.73
C LYS A 161 11.60 -15.85 -9.86
N VAL A 162 10.87 -14.87 -10.40
CA VAL A 162 11.41 -13.97 -11.45
C VAL A 162 12.54 -13.10 -10.89
N PHE A 163 12.41 -12.62 -9.66
CA PHE A 163 13.44 -11.83 -8.99
C PHE A 163 14.72 -12.64 -8.76
N GLU A 164 14.62 -13.88 -8.26
CA GLU A 164 15.76 -14.79 -8.12
C GLU A 164 16.43 -15.09 -9.47
N GLN A 165 15.65 -15.28 -10.53
CA GLN A 165 16.19 -15.49 -11.89
C GLN A 165 16.96 -14.26 -12.37
N ASN A 166 16.39 -13.06 -12.19
CA ASN A 166 17.04 -11.82 -12.56
C ASN A 166 18.34 -11.59 -11.77
N ILE A 167 18.36 -11.88 -10.48
CA ILE A 167 19.59 -11.80 -9.67
C ILE A 167 20.66 -12.74 -10.23
N LYS A 168 20.34 -14.01 -10.46
CA LYS A 168 21.30 -14.99 -11.02
C LYS A 168 21.83 -14.57 -12.39
N GLU A 169 20.99 -13.93 -13.20
CA GLU A 169 21.39 -13.41 -14.51
C GLU A 169 22.33 -12.21 -14.38
N GLN A 170 22.03 -11.28 -13.47
CA GLN A 170 22.90 -10.15 -13.15
C GLN A 170 24.26 -10.60 -12.59
N GLU A 171 24.29 -11.58 -11.70
CA GLU A 171 25.53 -12.17 -11.17
C GLU A 171 26.39 -12.77 -12.28
N LYS A 172 25.78 -13.55 -13.20
CA LYS A 172 26.48 -14.10 -14.37
C LYS A 172 27.02 -13.01 -15.27
N GLN A 173 26.26 -11.94 -15.49
CA GLN A 173 26.69 -10.81 -16.31
C GLN A 173 27.84 -10.03 -15.65
N ALA A 174 27.78 -9.82 -14.33
CA ALA A 174 28.84 -9.19 -13.55
C ALA A 174 30.13 -10.03 -13.59
N PHE A 175 30.02 -11.35 -13.44
CA PHE A 175 31.16 -12.26 -13.56
C PHE A 175 31.83 -12.18 -14.95
N ARG A 176 31.04 -12.19 -16.03
CA ARG A 176 31.56 -12.03 -17.41
C ARG A 176 32.28 -10.70 -17.61
N LYS A 177 31.70 -9.59 -17.13
CA LYS A 177 32.33 -8.26 -17.20
C LYS A 177 33.61 -8.21 -16.37
N GLY A 178 33.61 -8.80 -15.17
CA GLY A 178 34.80 -8.91 -14.32
C GLY A 178 35.94 -9.66 -15.01
N LYS A 179 35.65 -10.78 -15.69
CA LYS A 179 36.67 -11.54 -16.44
C LYS A 179 37.27 -10.73 -17.59
N MET A 180 36.45 -9.96 -18.34
CA MET A 180 36.94 -9.09 -19.41
C MET A 180 37.86 -7.98 -18.88
N MET A 181 37.44 -7.28 -17.81
CA MET A 181 38.26 -6.22 -17.20
C MET A 181 39.61 -6.72 -16.67
N TRP A 182 39.63 -7.93 -16.09
CA TRP A 182 40.88 -8.54 -15.61
C TRP A 182 41.86 -8.83 -16.75
N ASN A 183 41.38 -9.32 -17.88
CA ASN A 183 42.21 -9.56 -19.06
C ASN A 183 42.72 -8.25 -19.67
N GLU A 184 41.89 -7.21 -19.72
CA GLU A 184 42.30 -5.87 -20.18
C GLU A 184 43.39 -5.28 -19.27
N LEU A 185 43.24 -5.41 -17.95
CA LEU A 185 44.23 -4.93 -16.98
C LEU A 185 45.59 -5.63 -17.18
N LEU A 186 45.60 -6.95 -17.39
CA LEU A 186 46.82 -7.72 -17.61
C LEU A 186 47.56 -7.22 -18.86
N HIS A 187 46.84 -6.98 -19.96
CA HIS A 187 47.43 -6.44 -21.19
C HIS A 187 47.95 -5.01 -21.04
N THR A 188 47.29 -4.17 -20.23
CA THR A 188 47.80 -2.81 -19.96
C THR A 188 49.12 -2.81 -19.19
N ASN A 189 49.29 -3.73 -18.23
CA ASN A 189 50.53 -3.86 -17.47
C ASN A 189 51.70 -4.34 -18.34
N GLU A 190 51.45 -5.29 -19.25
CA GLU A 190 52.44 -5.77 -20.22
C GLU A 190 52.87 -4.66 -21.19
N LEU A 191 51.93 -3.80 -21.60
CA LEU A 191 52.22 -2.67 -22.49
C LEU A 191 52.99 -1.56 -21.78
N ALA A 192 52.67 -1.28 -20.50
CA ALA A 192 53.40 -0.34 -19.66
C ALA A 192 54.85 -0.79 -19.40
N ALA A 193 55.07 -2.09 -19.17
CA ALA A 193 56.41 -2.65 -19.03
C ALA A 193 57.26 -2.53 -20.31
N SER A 194 56.63 -2.66 -21.48
CA SER A 194 57.28 -2.46 -22.79
C SER A 194 57.70 -1.00 -23.00
N LEU A 195 56.81 -0.05 -22.71
CA LEU A 195 57.11 1.39 -22.86
C LEU A 195 58.25 1.85 -21.96
N HIS A 196 58.30 1.35 -20.71
CA HIS A 196 59.35 1.71 -19.77
C HIS A 196 60.73 1.16 -20.16
N ALA A 197 60.79 0.07 -20.94
CA ALA A 197 62.04 -0.44 -21.50
C ALA A 197 62.55 0.44 -22.65
N ASP A 198 61.63 0.95 -23.49
CA ASP A 198 61.95 1.85 -24.60
C ASP A 198 62.48 3.21 -24.09
N GLU A 199 61.85 3.78 -23.06
CA GLU A 199 62.30 5.04 -22.42
C GLU A 199 63.75 4.94 -21.90
N LYS A 200 64.10 3.84 -21.23
CA LYS A 200 65.45 3.62 -20.70
C LYS A 200 66.51 3.48 -21.79
N PHE A 201 66.16 2.84 -22.91
CA PHE A 201 67.08 2.70 -24.04
C PHE A 201 67.35 4.05 -24.72
N GLU A 202 66.34 4.92 -24.86
CA GLU A 202 66.53 6.27 -25.39
C GLU A 202 67.45 7.11 -24.49
N GLU A 203 67.26 7.07 -23.16
CA GLU A 203 68.15 7.75 -22.20
C GLU A 203 69.61 7.29 -22.31
N PHE A 204 69.85 5.99 -22.48
CA PHE A 204 71.19 5.44 -22.70
C PHE A 204 71.83 5.94 -24.02
N GLN A 205 71.04 6.02 -25.09
CA GLN A 205 71.50 6.52 -26.40
C GLN A 205 71.87 8.01 -26.35
N GLU A 206 71.06 8.82 -25.66
CA GLU A 206 71.34 10.24 -25.44
C GLU A 206 72.63 10.42 -24.61
N GLY A 207 72.78 9.64 -23.53
CA GLY A 207 73.98 9.63 -22.70
C GLY A 207 75.25 9.30 -23.48
N CYS A 208 75.21 8.30 -24.36
CA CYS A 208 76.34 7.93 -25.23
C CYS A 208 76.69 9.03 -26.25
N THR A 209 75.70 9.79 -26.71
CA THR A 209 75.90 10.90 -27.63
C THR A 209 76.56 12.08 -26.92
N LEU A 210 76.06 12.45 -25.74
CA LEU A 210 76.61 13.51 -24.93
C LEU A 210 78.06 13.20 -24.50
N LEU A 211 78.35 11.95 -24.15
CA LEU A 211 79.71 11.50 -23.82
C LEU A 211 80.71 11.73 -24.97
N ARG A 212 80.31 11.43 -26.21
CA ARG A 212 81.13 11.67 -27.41
C ARG A 212 81.31 13.16 -27.70
N ASP A 213 80.30 13.97 -27.46
CA ASP A 213 80.39 15.42 -27.65
C ASP A 213 81.33 16.07 -26.63
N GLN A 214 81.30 15.64 -25.36
CA GLN A 214 82.26 16.10 -24.35
C GLN A 214 83.69 15.68 -24.67
N TYR A 215 83.89 14.46 -25.19
CA TYR A 215 85.20 14.01 -25.68
C TYR A 215 85.73 14.91 -26.80
N ARG A 216 84.89 15.25 -27.79
CA ARG A 216 85.26 16.17 -28.88
C ARG A 216 85.62 17.56 -28.36
N ALA A 217 84.84 18.09 -27.42
CA ALA A 217 85.10 19.38 -26.81
C ALA A 217 86.48 19.39 -26.10
N PHE A 218 86.77 18.36 -25.30
CA PHE A 218 88.08 18.20 -24.67
C PHE A 218 89.22 18.12 -25.71
N ASN A 219 89.08 17.27 -26.72
CA ASN A 219 90.11 17.12 -27.74
C ASN A 219 90.43 18.42 -28.46
N ASN A 220 89.42 19.20 -28.82
CA ASN A 220 89.61 20.49 -29.48
C ASN A 220 90.38 21.48 -28.59
N GLU A 221 90.02 21.56 -27.30
CA GLU A 221 90.73 22.41 -26.35
C GLU A 221 92.17 21.93 -26.11
N TYR A 222 92.40 20.62 -26.09
CA TYR A 222 93.74 20.07 -25.95
C TYR A 222 94.61 20.34 -27.19
N ASP A 223 94.09 20.13 -28.40
CA ASP A 223 94.83 20.38 -29.65
C ASP A 223 95.22 21.86 -29.79
N ASN A 224 94.40 22.78 -29.24
CA ASN A 224 94.71 24.20 -29.19
C ASN A 224 95.87 24.55 -28.23
N ILE A 225 96.01 23.81 -27.12
CA ILE A 225 97.01 24.09 -26.07
C ILE A 225 98.29 23.26 -26.21
N GLU A 226 98.22 22.10 -26.87
CA GLU A 226 99.33 21.16 -27.05
C GLU A 226 100.59 21.81 -27.66
N PRO A 227 100.53 22.62 -28.74
CA PRO A 227 101.71 23.30 -29.27
C PRO A 227 102.36 24.25 -28.26
N GLN A 228 101.57 24.82 -27.35
CA GLN A 228 102.06 25.72 -26.30
C GLN A 228 102.74 24.90 -25.21
N LEU A 229 102.16 23.77 -24.80
CA LEU A 229 102.79 22.83 -23.86
C LEU A 229 104.13 22.31 -24.37
N ILE A 230 104.21 21.92 -25.65
CA ILE A 230 105.46 21.48 -26.28
C ILE A 230 106.50 22.61 -26.30
N ARG A 231 106.08 23.85 -26.58
CA ARG A 231 106.97 25.02 -26.51
C ARG A 231 107.47 25.29 -25.09
N THR A 232 106.58 25.26 -24.11
CA THR A 232 106.92 25.42 -22.68
C THR A 232 107.93 24.39 -22.25
N ASN A 233 107.70 23.12 -22.59
CA ASN A 233 108.62 22.03 -22.33
C ASN A 233 110.00 22.26 -22.97
N ASN A 234 110.04 22.71 -24.23
CA ASN A 234 111.30 23.06 -24.89
C ASN A 234 112.01 24.27 -24.25
N CYS A 235 111.26 25.24 -23.72
CA CYS A 235 111.83 26.36 -22.97
C CYS A 235 112.45 25.89 -21.65
N MET A 236 111.77 24.98 -20.92
CA MET A 236 112.27 24.37 -19.68
C MET A 236 113.55 23.58 -19.94
N LYS A 237 113.60 22.74 -20.99
CA LYS A 237 114.82 22.01 -21.41
C LYS A 237 116.01 22.93 -21.72
N LYS A 238 115.74 24.16 -22.15
CA LYS A 238 116.76 25.15 -22.53
C LYS A 238 117.04 26.16 -21.41
N ALA A 239 116.45 25.99 -20.23
CA ALA A 239 116.53 26.93 -19.11
C ALA A 239 116.14 28.38 -19.50
N THR A 240 115.13 28.55 -20.36
CA THR A 240 114.66 29.87 -20.84
C THR A 240 113.31 30.25 -20.21
N PRO A 241 112.98 31.55 -20.10
CA PRO A 241 111.72 32.00 -19.53
C PRO A 241 110.51 31.44 -20.28
N ILE A 242 109.50 31.00 -19.53
CA ILE A 242 108.24 30.48 -20.08
C ILE A 242 107.30 31.66 -20.39
N LYS A 243 106.58 31.59 -21.51
CA LYS A 243 105.49 32.55 -21.80
C LYS A 243 104.23 32.10 -21.08
N PRO A 244 103.41 33.02 -20.52
CA PRO A 244 102.15 32.64 -19.90
C PRO A 244 101.23 31.98 -20.93
N PHE A 245 100.60 30.88 -20.53
CA PHE A 245 99.60 30.15 -21.32
C PHE A 245 98.47 29.69 -20.39
N ASP A 246 97.26 29.54 -20.94
CA ASP A 246 96.05 29.25 -20.16
C ASP A 246 95.60 27.79 -20.35
N LEU A 247 95.65 27.01 -19.26
CA LEU A 247 95.18 25.62 -19.22
C LEU A 247 93.74 25.47 -18.72
N GLU A 248 93.10 26.56 -18.25
CA GLU A 248 91.85 26.45 -17.50
C GLU A 248 90.69 25.95 -18.38
N LYS A 249 90.69 26.31 -19.67
CA LYS A 249 89.70 25.80 -20.64
C LYS A 249 89.81 24.29 -20.86
N CYS A 250 91.02 23.78 -21.01
CA CYS A 250 91.29 22.35 -21.17
C CYS A 250 90.90 21.56 -19.90
N ILE A 251 91.25 22.10 -18.73
CA ILE A 251 90.87 21.53 -17.42
C ILE A 251 89.34 21.54 -17.25
N SER A 252 88.67 22.61 -17.65
CA SER A 252 87.20 22.74 -17.58
C SER A 252 86.50 21.73 -18.50
N ALA A 253 86.98 21.57 -19.73
CA ALA A 253 86.46 20.57 -20.66
C ALA A 253 86.63 19.14 -20.13
N LEU A 254 87.77 18.83 -19.50
CA LEU A 254 87.99 17.55 -18.84
C LEU A 254 87.09 17.31 -17.63
N ARG A 255 86.80 18.34 -16.83
CA ARG A 255 85.85 18.24 -15.71
C ARG A 255 84.46 17.89 -16.22
N ASN A 256 84.01 18.55 -17.28
CA ASN A 256 82.71 18.27 -17.89
C ASN A 256 82.67 16.84 -18.46
N PHE A 257 83.73 16.41 -19.14
CA PHE A 257 83.80 15.05 -19.66
C PHE A 257 83.79 14.01 -18.54
N ARG A 258 84.53 14.25 -17.45
CA ARG A 258 84.50 13.38 -16.26
C ARG A 258 83.10 13.30 -15.66
N ASN A 259 82.42 14.43 -15.46
CA ASN A 259 81.07 14.43 -14.91
C ASN A 259 80.12 13.62 -15.79
N GLN A 260 80.24 13.75 -17.12
CA GLN A 260 79.45 12.97 -18.05
C GLN A 260 79.70 11.46 -17.95
N THR A 261 80.94 11.01 -17.70
CA THR A 261 81.24 9.58 -17.46
C THR A 261 80.57 9.03 -16.20
N VAL A 262 80.20 9.89 -15.25
CA VAL A 262 79.56 9.47 -13.98
C VAL A 262 78.04 9.50 -14.09
N GLU A 263 77.49 10.42 -14.89
CA GLU A 263 76.04 10.64 -15.00
C GLU A 263 75.35 9.69 -16.00
N ILE A 264 76.10 9.12 -16.94
CA ILE A 264 75.54 8.20 -17.94
C ILE A 264 74.99 6.92 -17.29
N SER A 265 73.70 6.63 -17.53
CA SER A 265 73.08 5.36 -17.14
C SER A 265 73.16 4.34 -18.26
N VAL A 266 73.55 3.11 -17.95
CA VAL A 266 73.55 1.97 -18.90
C VAL A 266 72.24 1.20 -18.92
N SER A 267 71.28 1.61 -18.07
CA SER A 267 69.99 0.95 -17.93
C SER A 267 69.25 0.90 -19.27
N GLY A 268 68.82 -0.29 -19.68
CA GLY A 268 68.11 -0.46 -20.95
C GLY A 268 69.01 -0.78 -22.15
N SER A 269 70.34 -0.82 -21.98
CA SER A 269 71.22 -1.39 -23.01
C SER A 269 71.10 -2.93 -23.07
N GLU A 270 71.38 -3.51 -24.24
CA GLU A 270 71.28 -4.96 -24.44
C GLU A 270 72.30 -5.77 -23.60
N ASP A 271 73.41 -5.13 -23.22
CA ASP A 271 74.44 -5.69 -22.34
C ASP A 271 74.95 -4.59 -21.39
N GLU A 272 74.18 -4.35 -20.34
CA GLU A 272 74.48 -3.34 -19.31
C GLU A 272 75.86 -3.56 -18.68
N SER A 273 76.26 -4.82 -18.53
CA SER A 273 77.55 -5.18 -17.92
C SER A 273 78.73 -4.76 -18.80
N TYR A 274 78.61 -4.94 -20.12
CA TYR A 274 79.61 -4.55 -21.10
C TYR A 274 79.77 -3.04 -21.18
N TYR A 275 78.66 -2.29 -21.32
CA TYR A 275 78.70 -0.83 -21.43
C TYR A 275 79.14 -0.16 -20.14
N GLN A 276 78.77 -0.71 -18.98
CA GLN A 276 79.28 -0.23 -17.69
C GLN A 276 80.80 -0.39 -17.61
N GLY A 277 81.33 -1.50 -18.15
CA GLY A 277 82.78 -1.71 -18.27
C GLY A 277 83.46 -0.66 -19.13
N LEU A 278 82.88 -0.32 -20.30
CA LEU A 278 83.42 0.71 -21.18
C LEU A 278 83.40 2.11 -20.55
N ILE A 279 82.34 2.47 -19.84
CA ILE A 279 82.23 3.77 -19.15
C ILE A 279 83.27 3.85 -18.03
N SER A 280 83.46 2.76 -17.28
CA SER A 280 84.46 2.68 -16.23
C SER A 280 85.87 2.89 -16.80
N GLN A 281 86.20 2.25 -17.92
CA GLN A 281 87.47 2.45 -18.63
C GLN A 281 87.66 3.91 -19.09
N ALA A 282 86.63 4.51 -19.67
CA ALA A 282 86.69 5.92 -20.08
C ALA A 282 86.90 6.86 -18.88
N SER A 283 86.23 6.61 -17.75
CA SER A 283 86.37 7.40 -16.52
C SER A 283 87.79 7.31 -15.94
N GLU A 284 88.41 6.13 -16.00
CA GLU A 284 89.79 5.91 -15.55
C GLU A 284 90.79 6.69 -16.41
N LEU A 285 90.67 6.62 -17.74
CA LEU A 285 91.55 7.37 -18.66
C LEU A 285 91.40 8.88 -18.50
N VAL A 286 90.17 9.39 -18.34
CA VAL A 286 89.93 10.82 -18.07
C VAL A 286 90.58 11.24 -16.75
N ARG A 287 90.50 10.41 -15.70
CA ARG A 287 91.15 10.66 -14.41
C ARG A 287 92.67 10.73 -14.55
N GLU A 288 93.28 9.87 -15.37
CA GLU A 288 94.72 9.88 -15.62
C GLU A 288 95.17 11.13 -16.37
N ILE A 289 94.48 11.48 -17.47
CA ILE A 289 94.75 12.72 -18.21
C ILE A 289 94.62 13.94 -17.30
N PHE A 290 93.61 13.97 -16.43
CA PHE A 290 93.43 15.05 -15.46
C PHE A 290 94.61 15.15 -14.48
N LYS A 291 95.17 14.03 -14.03
CA LYS A 291 96.37 14.03 -13.17
C LYS A 291 97.58 14.58 -13.92
N ASP A 292 97.82 14.12 -15.14
CA ASP A 292 98.98 14.55 -15.93
C ASP A 292 98.93 16.04 -16.25
N ILE A 293 97.77 16.60 -16.60
CA ILE A 293 97.62 18.05 -16.84
C ILE A 293 97.84 18.87 -15.57
N ASN A 294 97.38 18.40 -14.40
CA ASN A 294 97.64 19.11 -13.14
C ASN A 294 99.11 19.04 -12.73
N ILE A 295 99.80 17.92 -12.98
CA ILE A 295 101.24 17.82 -12.77
C ILE A 295 101.96 18.82 -13.67
N ILE A 296 101.61 18.88 -14.96
CA ILE A 296 102.17 19.87 -15.90
C ILE A 296 101.94 21.29 -15.38
N LYS A 297 100.72 21.63 -14.96
CA LYS A 297 100.38 22.95 -14.43
C LYS A 297 101.26 23.31 -13.21
N ALA A 298 101.30 22.45 -12.20
CA ALA A 298 102.09 22.66 -10.98
C ALA A 298 103.59 22.79 -11.28
N THR A 299 104.11 21.94 -12.17
CA THR A 299 105.50 21.96 -12.62
C THR A 299 105.84 23.27 -13.35
N THR A 300 104.96 23.78 -14.20
CA THR A 300 105.20 25.04 -14.92
C THR A 300 105.06 26.27 -14.02
N GLU A 301 104.14 26.26 -13.04
CA GLU A 301 103.98 27.34 -12.07
C GLU A 301 105.16 27.43 -11.09
N GLY A 302 105.74 26.28 -10.70
CA GLY A 302 106.92 26.23 -9.83
C GLY A 302 108.25 26.60 -10.51
N TYR A 303 108.28 26.67 -11.84
CA TYR A 303 109.49 26.95 -12.61
C TYR A 303 109.98 28.40 -12.49
N ASP A 304 109.07 29.36 -12.38
CA ASP A 304 109.43 30.79 -12.25
C ASP A 304 109.84 31.19 -10.81
N HIS A 305 109.76 30.28 -9.83
CA HIS A 305 109.99 30.55 -8.40
C HIS A 305 111.32 29.98 -7.83
N GLU A 306 112.32 29.70 -8.69
CA GLU A 306 113.69 29.27 -8.33
C GLU A 306 113.85 27.97 -7.49
N GLU A 307 112.77 27.21 -7.23
CA GLU A 307 112.82 25.90 -6.55
C GLU A 307 112.89 24.68 -7.50
N CYS A 308 113.38 24.85 -8.73
CA CYS A 308 113.44 23.75 -9.70
C CYS A 308 114.83 23.11 -9.80
N SER A 309 114.92 21.83 -9.41
CA SER A 309 116.07 20.96 -9.68
C SER A 309 116.29 20.76 -11.19
N ASP A 310 117.52 20.50 -11.63
CA ASP A 310 117.95 20.35 -13.03
C ASP A 310 117.23 19.25 -13.87
N ASN A 311 116.28 18.50 -13.30
CA ASN A 311 115.61 17.35 -13.93
C ASN A 311 114.09 17.50 -14.11
N VAL A 312 113.51 18.69 -13.97
CA VAL A 312 112.06 18.88 -14.09
C VAL A 312 111.65 19.01 -15.57
N ASN A 313 111.07 17.95 -16.14
CA ASN A 313 110.61 17.87 -17.52
C ASN A 313 109.21 17.24 -17.58
N ILE A 314 108.34 17.76 -18.46
CA ILE A 314 106.95 17.29 -18.63
C ILE A 314 106.76 16.30 -19.80
N ASP A 315 107.83 15.88 -20.48
CA ASP A 315 107.81 14.94 -21.61
C ASP A 315 106.99 13.67 -21.35
N GLU A 316 107.19 13.05 -20.18
CA GLU A 316 106.49 11.81 -19.84
C GLU A 316 104.99 12.03 -19.71
N ASN A 317 104.58 13.12 -19.07
CA ASN A 317 103.16 13.47 -18.93
C ASN A 317 102.54 13.79 -20.29
N LEU A 318 103.24 14.49 -21.18
CA LEU A 318 102.74 14.77 -22.54
C LEU A 318 102.57 13.49 -23.36
N THR A 319 103.49 12.54 -23.21
CA THR A 319 103.41 11.23 -23.89
C THR A 319 102.23 10.41 -23.37
N ARG A 320 102.05 10.33 -22.04
CA ARG A 320 100.90 9.64 -21.42
C ARG A 320 99.57 10.26 -21.82
N ILE A 321 99.48 11.59 -21.90
CA ILE A 321 98.24 12.24 -22.36
C ILE A 321 97.95 11.89 -23.82
N PHE A 322 98.96 11.86 -24.69
CA PHE A 322 98.77 11.46 -26.09
C PHE A 322 98.27 10.01 -26.21
N GLU A 323 98.88 9.07 -25.49
CA GLU A 323 98.48 7.66 -25.46
C GLU A 323 97.05 7.48 -24.93
N ASN A 324 96.74 8.10 -23.79
CA ASN A 324 95.40 8.02 -23.18
C ASN A 324 94.32 8.68 -24.06
N ARG A 325 94.65 9.73 -24.82
CA ARG A 325 93.73 10.34 -25.81
C ARG A 325 93.43 9.42 -26.98
N GLN A 326 94.41 8.64 -27.45
CA GLN A 326 94.21 7.65 -28.51
C GLN A 326 93.32 6.51 -28.02
N GLU A 327 93.56 6.02 -26.80
CA GLU A 327 92.72 4.96 -26.21
C GLU A 327 91.28 5.44 -25.99
N LEU A 328 91.09 6.67 -25.49
CA LEU A 328 89.77 7.29 -25.41
C LEU A 328 89.11 7.41 -26.79
N SER A 329 89.85 7.74 -27.85
CA SER A 329 89.31 7.78 -29.22
C SER A 329 88.70 6.44 -29.64
N ILE A 330 89.42 5.35 -29.36
CA ILE A 330 88.97 3.99 -29.65
C ILE A 330 87.73 3.64 -28.81
N LEU A 331 87.71 4.00 -27.53
CA LEU A 331 86.54 3.79 -26.68
C LEU A 331 85.32 4.58 -27.16
N MET A 332 85.48 5.85 -27.55
CA MET A 332 84.40 6.68 -28.07
C MET A 332 83.78 6.12 -29.35
N GLN A 333 84.57 5.42 -30.18
CA GLN A 333 84.04 4.70 -31.34
C GLN A 333 83.14 3.52 -30.95
N LYS A 334 83.41 2.86 -29.81
CA LYS A 334 82.57 1.77 -29.28
C LYS A 334 81.24 2.27 -28.71
N PHE A 335 81.17 3.55 -28.34
CA PHE A 335 79.91 4.25 -27.96
C PHE A 335 79.11 4.76 -29.17
N ASN A 336 79.50 4.40 -30.40
CA ASN A 336 78.60 4.48 -31.55
C ASN A 336 77.55 3.37 -31.44
N VAL A 337 76.66 3.49 -30.45
CA VAL A 337 75.52 2.59 -30.31
C VAL A 337 74.59 2.80 -31.52
N ILE A 338 74.18 1.69 -32.09
CA ILE A 338 73.51 1.50 -33.37
C ILE A 338 72.21 2.31 -33.40
N GLY A 339 72.14 3.26 -34.34
CA GLY A 339 70.94 4.06 -34.57
C GLY A 339 69.80 3.27 -35.20
N LYS A 340 68.56 3.61 -34.84
CA LYS A 340 67.23 3.37 -35.46
C LYS A 340 66.85 1.97 -35.99
N ASN A 341 67.76 1.23 -36.64
CA ASN A 341 67.52 -0.11 -37.16
C ASN A 341 67.37 -1.15 -36.05
N HIS A 342 68.10 -0.99 -34.93
CA HIS A 342 67.99 -1.90 -33.78
C HIS A 342 66.65 -1.77 -33.07
N LEU A 343 66.14 -0.54 -32.93
CA LEU A 343 64.78 -0.28 -32.44
C LEU A 343 63.71 -0.90 -33.35
N GLN A 344 63.89 -0.85 -34.67
CA GLN A 344 62.97 -1.49 -35.62
C GLN A 344 63.03 -3.03 -35.56
N GLU A 345 64.21 -3.62 -35.44
CA GLU A 345 64.39 -5.07 -35.29
C GLU A 345 63.87 -5.58 -33.94
N ALA A 346 64.14 -4.87 -32.84
CA ALA A 346 63.62 -5.19 -31.52
C ALA A 346 62.08 -5.10 -31.47
N LEU A 347 61.49 -4.07 -32.08
CA LEU A 347 60.05 -3.91 -32.19
C LEU A 347 59.42 -4.99 -33.09
N ALA A 348 60.09 -5.37 -34.18
CA ALA A 348 59.65 -6.47 -35.05
C ALA A 348 59.67 -7.83 -34.32
N ILE A 349 60.75 -8.13 -33.59
CA ILE A 349 60.86 -9.37 -32.78
C ILE A 349 59.80 -9.41 -31.68
N GLN A 350 59.50 -8.27 -31.04
CA GLN A 350 58.42 -8.19 -30.05
C GLN A 350 57.03 -8.42 -30.68
N MET A 351 56.76 -7.86 -31.87
CA MET A 351 55.52 -8.12 -32.59
C MET A 351 55.39 -9.59 -33.01
N GLU A 352 56.48 -10.21 -33.47
CA GLU A 352 56.49 -11.62 -33.87
C GLU A 352 56.25 -12.56 -32.68
N LYS A 353 56.88 -12.29 -31.53
CA LYS A 353 56.63 -13.02 -30.27
C LYS A 353 55.19 -12.84 -29.77
N LYS A 354 54.58 -11.66 -29.94
CA LYS A 354 53.17 -11.43 -29.59
C LYS A 354 52.19 -12.14 -30.53
N MET A 355 52.51 -12.23 -31.82
CA MET A 355 51.68 -12.95 -32.80
C MET A 355 51.75 -14.47 -32.61
N THR A 356 52.94 -15.01 -32.35
CA THR A 356 53.14 -16.43 -32.04
C THR A 356 52.47 -16.83 -30.72
N ALA A 357 52.61 -16.03 -29.65
CA ALA A 357 51.89 -16.29 -28.40
C ALA A 357 50.35 -16.28 -28.56
N ARG A 358 49.82 -15.41 -29.44
CA ARG A 358 48.39 -15.40 -29.78
C ARG A 358 47.97 -16.63 -30.57
N GLN A 359 48.79 -17.09 -31.51
CA GLN A 359 48.53 -18.32 -32.27
C GLN A 359 48.59 -19.55 -31.37
N GLU A 360 49.60 -19.67 -30.50
CA GLU A 360 49.72 -20.79 -29.56
C GLU A 360 48.57 -20.83 -28.54
N ALA A 361 48.09 -19.65 -28.09
CA ALA A 361 46.93 -19.57 -27.22
C ALA A 361 45.64 -20.00 -27.94
N ALA A 362 45.46 -19.59 -29.20
CA ALA A 362 44.31 -19.98 -30.02
C ALA A 362 44.31 -21.49 -30.34
N GLU A 363 45.47 -22.06 -30.69
CA GLU A 363 45.62 -23.50 -30.96
C GLU A 363 45.39 -24.38 -29.72
N LYS A 364 45.72 -23.88 -28.52
CA LYS A 364 45.39 -24.57 -27.27
C LYS A 364 43.89 -24.57 -26.97
N GLU A 365 43.19 -23.47 -27.23
CA GLU A 365 41.72 -23.41 -27.09
C GLU A 365 41.01 -24.35 -28.09
N GLU A 366 41.57 -24.56 -29.28
CA GLU A 366 41.02 -25.47 -30.29
C GLU A 366 41.24 -26.96 -29.95
N LYS A 367 42.39 -27.29 -29.35
CA LYS A 367 42.67 -28.66 -28.88
C LYS A 367 41.85 -29.06 -27.65
N ASP A 368 41.59 -28.14 -26.74
CA ASP A 368 40.75 -28.41 -25.55
C ASP A 368 39.25 -28.56 -25.88
N GLN A 369 38.81 -28.24 -27.10
CA GLN A 369 37.43 -28.40 -27.57
C GLN A 369 37.22 -29.62 -28.49
N SER A 370 38.26 -30.37 -28.82
CA SER A 370 38.16 -31.56 -29.67
C SER A 370 37.78 -32.80 -28.84
N PRO A 371 36.65 -33.49 -29.13
CA PRO A 371 36.28 -34.71 -28.41
C PRO A 371 37.24 -35.85 -28.78
N PRO A 372 37.55 -36.78 -27.85
CA PRO A 372 38.46 -37.89 -28.13
C PRO A 372 37.86 -38.79 -29.22
N GLU A 373 38.65 -39.03 -30.27
CA GLU A 373 38.32 -39.97 -31.34
C GLU A 373 38.04 -41.35 -30.72
N GLN A 374 36.82 -41.86 -30.95
CA GLN A 374 36.48 -43.23 -30.62
C GLN A 374 37.17 -44.15 -31.64
N GLU A 375 38.27 -44.77 -31.23
CA GLU A 375 38.81 -45.95 -31.90
C GLU A 375 37.70 -47.01 -31.95
N SER A 376 37.35 -47.40 -33.17
CA SER A 376 36.34 -48.41 -33.47
C SER A 376 37.05 -49.74 -33.74
N GLU A 377 36.80 -50.73 -32.88
CA GLU A 377 36.97 -52.15 -33.17
C GLU A 377 35.61 -52.83 -33.35
#